data_AF-A0A0P6WMZ5-F1
#
_entry.id   AF-A0A0P6WMZ5-F1
#
_cell.length_a   1.000
_cell.length_b   1.000
_cell.length_c   1.000
_cell.angle_alpha   90.00
_cell.angle_beta   90.00
_cell.angle_gamma   90.00
#
_symmetry.space_group_name_H-M   'P 1'
#
loop_
_entity.id
_entity.type
_entity.pdbx_description
1 polymer ?
#
loop_
_entity_poly.entity_id
_entity_poly.type
_entity_poly.pdbx_seq_one_letter_code
_entity_poly.pdbx_strand_id
1 'polypeptide(L)'
;MVLPTQLTFPNRAAAAAPLIDTPAAIRQPAGQSHPAPGTASLSSLAAFSYQNQLTELSLSAHKTDLVYRKDNSLLLKATSRFDVTLKAQNTQLDLVVTADRLGLTQADFDALGGKPIEIRFSFSEMNAQIEFHSETRVVKKTRTVQEILQDLTEALTDIFSRRGDKSIAVLMDEEAFGVLTGDPKIAGLLDEVFALIEVINHLKLEEGQRDLYAILLSGKGKPYIDHQESTTANIESHTESVSLTILPPAEPLPAGEAPLPEPQESKEESL
;
A
#
# COMPACT_ATOMS: atom_id res chain seq x y z
N MET A 1 -0.22 -37.31 -9.66
CA MET A 1 0.43 -37.12 -8.35
C MET A 1 0.51 -35.63 -8.08
N VAL A 2 -0.08 -35.15 -7.00
CA VAL A 2 -0.05 -33.74 -6.59
C VAL A 2 0.70 -33.68 -5.26
N LEU A 3 1.75 -32.87 -5.19
CA LEU A 3 2.53 -32.63 -3.98
C LEU A 3 2.03 -31.35 -3.30
N PRO A 4 1.57 -31.39 -2.05
CA PRO A 4 1.28 -30.19 -1.28
C PRO A 4 2.55 -29.67 -0.59
N THR A 5 3.12 -28.59 -1.10
CA THR A 5 4.23 -27.89 -0.42
C THR A 5 3.68 -27.02 0.70
N GLN A 6 3.72 -27.50 1.95
CA GLN A 6 3.47 -26.64 3.10
C GLN A 6 4.68 -25.71 3.32
N LEU A 7 4.44 -24.40 3.30
CA LEU A 7 5.43 -23.39 3.71
C LEU A 7 5.10 -22.94 5.14
N THR A 8 5.86 -23.48 6.10
CA THR A 8 5.78 -23.10 7.51
C THR A 8 6.65 -21.87 7.76
N PHE A 9 6.03 -20.74 8.12
CA PHE A 9 6.76 -19.54 8.55
C PHE A 9 7.02 -19.58 10.07
N PRO A 10 8.25 -19.30 10.54
CA PRO A 10 8.55 -19.30 11.97
C PRO A 10 7.98 -18.05 12.66
N ASN A 11 7.23 -18.28 13.74
CA ASN A 11 6.73 -17.23 14.63
C ASN A 11 7.89 -16.57 15.39
N ARG A 12 8.06 -15.25 15.27
CA ARG A 12 9.04 -14.47 16.05
C ARG A 12 8.36 -13.29 16.74
N ALA A 13 7.93 -13.51 17.97
CA ALA A 13 7.46 -12.46 18.86
C ALA A 13 8.62 -11.62 19.45
N ALA A 14 8.31 -10.37 19.77
CA ALA A 14 9.01 -9.44 20.67
C ALA A 14 10.48 -9.05 20.38
N ALA A 15 10.71 -7.77 20.08
CA ALA A 15 11.40 -6.82 20.98
C ALA A 15 11.47 -5.38 20.40
N ALA A 16 11.64 -4.40 21.30
CA ALA A 16 12.01 -2.99 21.05
C ALA A 16 10.98 -2.04 20.39
N ALA A 17 10.16 -1.40 21.23
CA ALA A 17 9.61 -0.07 20.95
C ALA A 17 10.59 1.01 21.45
N PRO A 18 10.74 2.16 20.76
CA PRO A 18 11.41 3.33 21.31
C PRO A 18 10.46 4.18 22.17
N LEU A 19 10.94 4.63 23.34
CA LEU A 19 10.25 5.64 24.15
C LEU A 19 10.27 7.00 23.42
N ILE A 20 9.24 7.81 23.64
CA ILE A 20 9.27 9.25 23.35
C ILE A 20 9.12 10.00 24.68
N ASP A 21 10.07 10.90 24.93
CA ASP A 21 10.16 11.71 26.14
C ASP A 21 8.97 12.65 26.33
N THR A 22 8.60 12.86 27.61
CA THR A 22 7.65 13.90 28.03
C THR A 22 8.42 15.13 28.52
N PRO A 23 8.32 16.31 27.88
CA PRO A 23 8.76 17.55 28.51
C PRO A 23 7.63 18.11 29.39
N ALA A 24 7.90 18.21 30.68
CA ALA A 24 6.98 18.81 31.64
C ALA A 24 7.04 20.35 31.64
N ALA A 25 5.96 20.95 32.15
CA ALA A 25 5.82 22.34 32.61
C ALA A 25 5.74 23.48 31.58
N ILE A 26 4.52 24.01 31.41
CA ILE A 26 4.29 25.46 31.52
C ILE A 26 3.18 25.69 32.56
N ARG A 27 3.43 26.60 33.50
CA ARG A 27 2.47 27.00 34.56
C ARG A 27 1.40 27.94 33.98
N GLN A 28 0.21 27.93 34.59
CA GLN A 28 -0.78 29.01 34.40
C GLN A 28 -0.17 30.39 34.73
N PRO A 29 -0.72 31.46 34.15
CA PRO A 29 -1.57 32.30 34.99
C PRO A 29 -2.95 32.57 34.38
N ALA A 30 -3.92 32.89 35.25
CA ALA A 30 -5.24 33.32 34.85
C ALA A 30 -5.22 34.75 34.28
N GLY A 31 -6.02 35.00 33.25
CA GLY A 31 -6.27 36.32 32.67
C GLY A 31 -7.49 36.28 31.76
N GLN A 32 -8.57 36.95 32.17
CA GLN A 32 -9.79 37.07 31.36
C GLN A 32 -9.65 38.22 30.35
N SER A 33 -9.89 37.97 29.06
CA SER A 33 -10.42 39.00 28.14
C SER A 33 -10.78 38.44 26.76
N HIS A 34 -12.08 38.47 26.43
CA HIS A 34 -12.71 38.51 25.09
C HIS A 34 -12.32 37.47 24.01
N PRO A 35 -13.30 36.73 23.43
CA PRO A 35 -13.08 35.97 22.21
C PRO A 35 -12.92 36.93 21.01
N ALA A 36 -11.85 36.75 20.23
CA ALA A 36 -11.65 37.50 19.00
C ALA A 36 -12.59 37.00 17.88
N PRO A 37 -13.12 37.88 17.01
CA PRO A 37 -13.96 37.49 15.88
C PRO A 37 -13.10 36.87 14.79
N GLY A 38 -12.91 35.56 14.87
CA GLY A 38 -12.02 34.83 13.95
C GLY A 38 -11.79 33.37 14.35
N THR A 39 -12.69 32.76 15.10
CA THR A 39 -12.64 31.32 15.37
C THR A 39 -12.77 30.58 14.05
N ALA A 40 -11.68 29.97 13.59
CA ALA A 40 -11.70 29.03 12.47
C ALA A 40 -12.55 27.83 12.87
N SER A 41 -13.87 27.91 12.62
CA SER A 41 -14.77 26.78 12.79
C SER A 41 -14.27 25.68 11.88
N LEU A 42 -13.99 24.51 12.46
CA LEU A 42 -13.89 23.29 11.69
C LEU A 42 -15.16 23.16 10.84
N SER A 43 -15.01 22.69 9.60
CA SER A 43 -16.18 22.38 8.77
C SER A 43 -17.03 21.32 9.49
N SER A 44 -18.34 21.30 9.25
CA SER A 44 -19.24 20.31 9.86
C SER A 44 -18.75 18.87 9.62
N LEU A 45 -18.15 18.60 8.46
CA LEU A 45 -17.49 17.34 8.14
C LEU A 45 -16.24 17.09 8.99
N ALA A 46 -15.35 18.07 9.15
CA ALA A 46 -14.14 17.91 9.98
C ALA A 46 -14.46 17.76 11.48
N ALA A 47 -15.47 18.48 11.98
CA ALA A 47 -15.98 18.31 13.33
C ALA A 47 -16.60 16.93 13.55
N PHE A 48 -17.39 16.43 12.58
CA PHE A 48 -17.96 15.08 12.59
C PHE A 48 -16.86 13.99 12.54
N SER A 49 -15.87 14.12 11.65
CA SER A 49 -14.76 13.17 11.56
C SER A 49 -13.93 13.13 12.84
N TYR A 50 -13.68 14.28 13.46
CA TYR A 50 -12.98 14.35 14.75
C TYR A 50 -13.80 13.73 15.89
N GLN A 51 -15.11 14.01 15.96
CA GLN A 51 -16.01 13.47 16.98
C GLN A 51 -16.16 11.93 16.89
N ASN A 52 -16.20 11.37 15.68
CA ASN A 52 -16.31 9.92 15.43
C ASN A 52 -14.96 9.24 15.15
N GLN A 53 -13.86 9.94 15.50
CA GLN A 53 -12.46 9.46 15.42
C GLN A 53 -12.11 8.80 14.06
N LEU A 54 -12.70 9.30 12.96
CA LEU A 54 -12.52 8.74 11.62
C LEU A 54 -11.04 8.86 11.23
N THR A 55 -10.37 7.71 11.20
CA THR A 55 -8.93 7.62 10.96
C THR A 55 -8.69 6.80 9.71
N GLU A 56 -8.11 7.42 8.70
CA GLU A 56 -7.69 6.77 7.45
C GLU A 56 -6.16 6.77 7.36
N LEU A 57 -5.59 5.61 7.07
CA LEU A 57 -4.17 5.41 6.83
C LEU A 57 -4.01 4.68 5.50
N SER A 58 -3.43 5.36 4.52
CA SER A 58 -3.00 4.75 3.26
C SER A 58 -1.48 4.61 3.24
N LEU A 59 -1.02 3.41 2.88
CA LEU A 59 0.39 3.07 2.70
C LEU A 59 0.57 2.44 1.33
N SER A 60 1.37 3.06 0.48
CA SER A 60 1.81 2.49 -0.80
C SER A 60 3.31 2.28 -0.77
N ALA A 61 3.75 1.06 -1.09
CA ALA A 61 5.15 0.69 -1.19
C ALA A 61 5.40 -0.07 -2.50
N HIS A 62 6.51 0.26 -3.15
CA HIS A 62 6.93 -0.35 -4.42
C HIS A 62 8.41 -0.71 -4.35
N LYS A 63 8.72 -1.97 -4.68
CA LYS A 63 10.09 -2.50 -4.71
C LYS A 63 10.36 -3.17 -6.05
N THR A 64 11.54 -2.94 -6.60
CA THR A 64 12.05 -3.70 -7.76
C THR A 64 13.43 -4.25 -7.42
N ASP A 65 13.55 -5.58 -7.38
CA ASP A 65 14.83 -6.26 -7.25
C ASP A 65 15.28 -6.78 -8.62
N LEU A 66 16.56 -6.55 -8.94
CA LEU A 66 17.20 -6.98 -10.19
C LEU A 66 18.37 -7.90 -9.86
N VAL A 67 18.35 -9.12 -10.40
CA VAL A 67 19.44 -10.10 -10.26
C VAL A 67 20.10 -10.30 -11.62
N TYR A 68 21.42 -10.19 -11.64
CA TYR A 68 22.25 -10.33 -12.84
C TYR A 68 23.07 -11.63 -12.81
N ARG A 69 23.39 -12.15 -14.00
CA ARG A 69 24.33 -13.25 -14.18
C ARG A 69 25.78 -12.74 -14.12
N LYS A 70 26.74 -13.66 -14.11
CA LYS A 70 28.19 -13.37 -14.15
C LYS A 70 28.65 -12.58 -15.39
N ASP A 71 27.86 -12.61 -16.47
CA ASP A 71 28.08 -11.85 -17.71
C ASP A 71 27.32 -10.51 -17.74
N ASN A 72 26.87 -10.02 -16.58
CA ASN A 72 26.03 -8.84 -16.40
C ASN A 72 24.66 -8.88 -17.13
N SER A 73 24.26 -10.00 -17.74
CA SER A 73 22.91 -10.13 -18.31
C SER A 73 21.86 -10.32 -17.22
N LEU A 74 20.66 -9.73 -17.41
CA LEU A 74 19.56 -9.83 -16.45
C LEU A 74 19.08 -11.28 -16.33
N LEU A 75 18.96 -11.80 -15.10
CA LEU A 75 18.46 -13.14 -14.78
C LEU A 75 17.02 -13.11 -14.27
N LEU A 76 16.76 -12.23 -13.30
CA LEU A 76 15.46 -12.07 -12.64
C LEU A 76 15.19 -10.57 -12.46
N LYS A 77 13.95 -10.18 -12.75
CA LYS A 77 13.34 -8.93 -12.30
C LYS A 77 12.14 -9.31 -11.43
N ALA A 78 12.19 -8.96 -10.15
CA ALA A 78 11.07 -9.11 -9.24
C ALA A 78 10.50 -7.72 -8.94
N THR A 79 9.21 -7.51 -9.20
CA THR A 79 8.51 -6.25 -8.91
C THR A 79 7.43 -6.55 -7.90
N SER A 80 7.48 -5.92 -6.72
CA SER A 80 6.50 -6.09 -5.66
C SER A 80 5.83 -4.75 -5.37
N ARG A 81 4.50 -4.75 -5.41
CA ARG A 81 3.65 -3.60 -5.09
C ARG A 81 2.74 -3.95 -3.92
N PHE A 82 2.68 -3.06 -2.95
CA PHE A 82 1.93 -3.24 -1.71
C PHE A 82 1.14 -1.96 -1.44
N ASP A 83 -0.17 -2.02 -1.62
CA ASP A 83 -1.10 -0.93 -1.32
C ASP A 83 -2.02 -1.37 -0.18
N VAL A 84 -2.03 -0.61 0.91
CA VAL A 84 -2.88 -0.89 2.07
C VAL A 84 -3.65 0.36 2.46
N THR A 85 -4.97 0.20 2.58
CA THR A 85 -5.88 1.20 3.13
C THR A 85 -6.46 0.65 4.43
N LEU A 86 -6.14 1.29 5.55
CA LEU A 86 -6.82 1.04 6.82
C LEU A 86 -7.76 2.21 7.11
N LYS A 87 -9.01 1.91 7.39
CA LYS A 87 -10.03 2.88 7.78
C LYS A 87 -10.69 2.43 9.07
N ALA A 88 -10.50 3.21 10.12
CA ALA A 88 -11.11 2.99 11.42
C ALA A 88 -12.19 4.06 11.67
N GLN A 89 -13.36 3.62 12.07
CA GLN A 89 -14.45 4.45 12.57
C GLN A 89 -14.81 4.00 13.99
N ASN A 90 -14.79 4.95 14.92
CA ASN A 90 -15.16 4.70 16.32
C ASN A 90 -16.28 5.66 16.74
N THR A 91 -17.51 5.15 16.70
CA THR A 91 -18.71 5.89 17.07
C THR A 91 -18.96 5.71 18.58
N GLN A 92 -18.66 6.72 19.39
CA GLN A 92 -19.03 6.74 20.80
C GLN A 92 -20.31 7.57 21.02
N LEU A 93 -21.32 6.97 21.65
CA LEU A 93 -22.57 7.63 22.01
C LEU A 93 -22.80 7.49 23.52
N ASP A 94 -22.53 8.57 24.24
CA ASP A 94 -22.84 8.70 25.67
C ASP A 94 -24.23 9.33 25.81
N LEU A 95 -25.22 8.53 26.23
CA LEU A 95 -26.59 8.99 26.43
C LEU A 95 -26.90 9.09 27.93
N VAL A 96 -27.17 10.30 28.40
CA VAL A 96 -27.64 10.53 29.77
C VAL A 96 -29.13 10.83 29.74
N VAL A 97 -29.93 10.04 30.45
CA VAL A 97 -31.39 10.16 30.51
C VAL A 97 -31.87 10.13 31.95
N THR A 98 -32.99 10.80 32.26
CA THR A 98 -33.65 10.69 33.57
C THR A 98 -34.64 9.54 33.58
N ALA A 99 -34.81 8.91 34.74
CA ALA A 99 -35.74 7.81 34.99
C ALA A 99 -37.16 8.08 34.46
N ASP A 100 -37.62 9.33 34.60
CA ASP A 100 -38.96 9.79 34.17
C ASP A 100 -39.24 9.51 32.69
N ARG A 101 -38.20 9.50 31.84
CA ARG A 101 -38.32 9.26 30.39
C ARG A 101 -38.33 7.78 30.01
N LEU A 102 -38.00 6.90 30.94
CA LEU A 102 -37.99 5.45 30.76
C LEU A 102 -39.10 4.75 31.57
N GLY A 103 -39.93 5.50 32.29
CA GLY A 103 -40.99 4.95 33.15
C GLY A 103 -40.46 4.23 34.39
N LEU A 104 -39.20 4.47 34.77
CA LEU A 104 -38.58 3.91 35.97
C LEU A 104 -38.94 4.75 37.18
N THR A 105 -39.26 4.12 38.30
CA THR A 105 -39.73 4.76 39.53
C THR A 105 -38.63 4.82 40.58
N GLN A 106 -38.80 5.67 41.61
CA GLN A 106 -37.84 5.77 42.72
C GLN A 106 -37.49 4.40 43.34
N ALA A 107 -38.49 3.54 43.49
CA ALA A 107 -38.35 2.20 44.06
C ALA A 107 -37.40 1.28 43.27
N ASP A 108 -37.28 1.47 41.95
CA ASP A 108 -36.37 0.71 41.09
C ASP A 108 -34.90 1.12 41.33
N PHE A 109 -34.66 2.37 41.73
CA PHE A 109 -33.33 2.87 42.11
C PHE A 109 -32.99 2.59 43.58
N ASP A 110 -33.99 2.60 44.47
CA ASP A 110 -33.81 2.25 45.88
C ASP A 110 -33.30 0.80 46.03
N ALA A 111 -33.83 -0.12 45.22
CA ALA A 111 -33.35 -1.51 45.13
C ALA A 111 -31.88 -1.64 44.65
N LEU A 112 -31.37 -0.63 43.95
CA LEU A 112 -29.98 -0.53 43.45
C LEU A 112 -29.10 0.40 44.31
N GLY A 113 -29.59 0.82 45.47
CA GLY A 113 -28.86 1.68 46.41
C GLY A 113 -28.72 3.13 45.96
N GLY A 114 -29.69 3.65 45.21
CA GLY A 114 -29.78 5.06 44.79
C GLY A 114 -28.76 5.49 43.74
N LYS A 115 -28.09 4.55 43.06
CA LYS A 115 -27.05 4.84 42.06
C LYS A 115 -27.62 4.89 40.65
N PRO A 116 -27.06 5.72 39.74
CA PRO A 116 -27.39 5.67 38.32
C PRO A 116 -27.19 4.28 37.73
N ILE A 117 -28.06 3.90 36.79
CA ILE A 117 -27.94 2.63 36.06
C ILE A 117 -27.07 2.89 34.83
N GLU A 118 -25.90 2.25 34.78
CA GLU A 118 -25.03 2.25 33.60
C GLU A 118 -25.27 0.99 32.76
N ILE A 119 -25.62 1.15 31.49
CA ILE A 119 -25.70 0.06 30.51
C ILE A 119 -24.75 0.38 29.37
N ARG A 120 -23.78 -0.52 29.13
CA ARG A 120 -22.75 -0.36 28.09
C ARG A 120 -22.91 -1.42 27.03
N PHE A 121 -23.04 -1.00 25.78
CA PHE A 121 -23.05 -1.87 24.61
C PHE A 121 -21.84 -1.56 23.75
N SER A 122 -21.13 -2.58 23.31
CA SER A 122 -20.01 -2.47 22.37
C SER A 122 -20.24 -3.41 21.20
N PHE A 123 -20.37 -2.85 20.00
CA PHE A 123 -20.38 -3.59 18.74
C PHE A 123 -19.06 -3.34 18.02
N SER A 124 -18.49 -4.38 17.40
CA SER A 124 -17.27 -4.25 16.61
C SER A 124 -17.34 -5.17 15.40
N GLU A 125 -17.12 -4.60 14.23
CA GLU A 125 -17.11 -5.26 12.94
C GLU A 125 -15.79 -4.94 12.22
N MET A 126 -15.23 -5.92 11.52
CA MET A 126 -14.02 -5.76 10.73
C MET A 126 -14.21 -6.44 9.38
N ASN A 127 -14.21 -5.63 8.32
CA ASN A 127 -14.28 -6.08 6.94
C ASN A 127 -12.89 -5.96 6.30
N ALA A 128 -12.37 -7.06 5.77
CA ALA A 128 -11.04 -7.12 5.17
C ALA A 128 -11.14 -7.73 3.77
N GLN A 129 -10.86 -6.91 2.76
CA GLN A 129 -10.70 -7.35 1.37
C GLN A 129 -9.21 -7.36 1.06
N ILE A 130 -8.66 -8.57 0.85
CA ILE A 130 -7.24 -8.77 0.53
C ILE A 130 -7.17 -9.43 -0.85
N GLU A 131 -6.60 -8.72 -1.80
CA GLU A 131 -6.38 -9.17 -3.17
C GLU A 131 -4.88 -9.40 -3.39
N PHE A 132 -4.54 -10.62 -3.80
CA PHE A 132 -3.19 -11.00 -4.16
C PHE A 132 -3.15 -11.40 -5.63
N HIS A 133 -2.31 -10.71 -6.40
CA HIS A 133 -2.04 -11.01 -7.80
C HIS A 133 -0.57 -11.34 -7.97
N SER A 134 -0.28 -12.45 -8.66
CA SER A 134 1.09 -12.86 -9.01
C SER A 134 1.15 -13.31 -10.46
N GLU A 135 1.99 -12.64 -11.26
CA GLU A 135 2.30 -13.00 -12.64
C GLU A 135 3.78 -13.44 -12.71
N THR A 136 4.06 -14.55 -13.39
CA THR A 136 5.44 -14.96 -13.70
C THR A 136 5.55 -15.27 -15.18
N ARG A 137 6.45 -14.58 -15.87
CA ARG A 137 6.67 -14.75 -17.31
C ARG A 137 8.15 -14.83 -17.66
N VAL A 138 8.47 -15.59 -18.69
CA VAL A 138 9.83 -15.69 -19.24
C VAL A 138 9.94 -14.73 -20.41
N VAL A 139 10.73 -13.68 -20.24
CA VAL A 139 10.90 -12.61 -21.23
C VAL A 139 12.21 -12.82 -21.98
N LYS A 140 12.14 -13.01 -23.31
CA LYS A 140 13.31 -12.89 -24.19
C LYS A 140 13.44 -11.43 -24.61
N LYS A 141 14.45 -10.74 -24.09
CA LYS A 141 14.77 -9.38 -24.52
C LYS A 141 15.45 -9.43 -25.88
N THR A 142 15.14 -8.52 -26.79
CA THR A 142 15.95 -8.28 -27.99
C THR A 142 17.36 -7.83 -27.59
N ARG A 143 18.39 -8.37 -28.24
CA ARG A 143 19.79 -7.95 -28.06
C ARG A 143 19.98 -6.53 -28.59
N THR A 144 20.98 -5.87 -28.06
CA THR A 144 21.50 -4.60 -28.59
C THR A 144 22.38 -4.86 -29.81
N VAL A 145 22.51 -3.85 -30.67
CA VAL A 145 23.46 -3.88 -31.81
C VAL A 145 24.86 -4.28 -31.35
N GLN A 146 25.34 -3.71 -30.25
CA GLN A 146 26.69 -3.95 -29.74
C GLN A 146 26.93 -5.43 -29.39
N GLU A 147 25.94 -6.10 -28.75
CA GLU A 147 26.04 -7.53 -28.43
C GLU A 147 26.06 -8.41 -29.70
N ILE A 148 25.36 -8.03 -30.77
CA ILE A 148 25.33 -8.81 -32.02
C ILE A 148 26.62 -8.57 -32.84
N LEU A 149 27.08 -7.32 -32.91
CA LEU A 149 28.36 -6.99 -33.57
C LEU A 149 29.55 -7.61 -32.83
N GLN A 150 29.52 -7.68 -31.49
CA GLN A 150 30.56 -8.36 -30.73
C GLN A 150 30.67 -9.84 -31.15
N ASP A 151 29.57 -10.60 -31.12
CA ASP A 151 29.54 -12.00 -31.58
C ASP A 151 30.08 -12.16 -33.01
N LEU A 152 29.71 -11.25 -33.93
CA LEU A 152 30.22 -11.25 -35.30
C LEU A 152 31.73 -11.02 -35.36
N THR A 153 32.25 -10.03 -34.63
CA THR A 153 33.69 -9.74 -34.58
C THR A 153 34.50 -10.86 -33.92
N GLU A 154 33.99 -11.49 -32.86
CA GLU A 154 34.62 -12.63 -32.20
C GLU A 154 34.68 -13.85 -33.14
N ALA A 155 33.57 -14.16 -33.82
CA ALA A 155 33.49 -15.25 -34.80
C ALA A 155 34.43 -15.03 -35.99
N LEU A 156 34.44 -13.82 -36.58
CA LEU A 156 35.39 -13.47 -37.65
C LEU A 156 36.84 -13.57 -37.17
N THR A 157 37.14 -13.13 -35.95
CA THR A 157 38.50 -13.20 -35.39
C THR A 157 38.97 -14.65 -35.20
N ASP A 158 38.13 -15.55 -34.67
CA ASP A 158 38.47 -16.98 -34.59
C ASP A 158 38.68 -17.59 -35.98
N ILE A 159 37.78 -17.30 -36.93
CA ILE A 159 37.88 -17.79 -38.30
C ILE A 159 39.19 -17.34 -38.96
N PHE A 160 39.56 -16.06 -38.87
CA PHE A 160 40.80 -15.52 -39.45
C PHE A 160 42.08 -15.91 -38.69
N SER A 161 41.98 -16.31 -37.41
CA SER A 161 43.14 -16.81 -36.65
C SER A 161 43.70 -18.12 -37.23
N ARG A 162 42.86 -18.89 -37.92
CA ARG A 162 43.18 -20.19 -38.52
C ARG A 162 43.76 -19.97 -39.92
N ARG A 163 44.81 -20.71 -40.30
CA ARG A 163 45.36 -20.67 -41.69
C ARG A 163 44.45 -21.42 -42.68
N GLY A 164 44.75 -21.33 -43.97
CA GLY A 164 44.04 -22.03 -45.05
C GLY A 164 42.85 -21.26 -45.64
N ASP A 165 42.42 -21.66 -46.84
CA ASP A 165 41.30 -21.06 -47.58
C ASP A 165 39.96 -21.24 -46.87
N LYS A 166 39.13 -20.19 -46.91
CA LYS A 166 37.88 -20.12 -46.13
C LYS A 166 36.70 -19.74 -47.02
N SER A 167 35.54 -20.24 -46.65
CA SER A 167 34.24 -19.83 -47.17
C SER A 167 33.34 -19.55 -45.98
N ILE A 168 32.99 -18.27 -45.78
CA ILE A 168 32.23 -17.78 -44.64
C ILE A 168 30.80 -17.46 -45.09
N ALA A 169 29.81 -18.06 -44.43
CA ALA A 169 28.41 -17.68 -44.54
C ALA A 169 27.96 -17.01 -43.23
N VAL A 170 27.25 -15.88 -43.31
CA VAL A 170 26.60 -15.24 -42.16
C VAL A 170 25.10 -15.50 -42.24
N LEU A 171 24.54 -16.06 -41.19
CA LEU A 171 23.13 -16.42 -41.07
C LEU A 171 22.55 -15.65 -39.88
N MET A 172 21.57 -14.78 -40.17
CA MET A 172 20.89 -13.93 -39.18
C MET A 172 19.44 -14.39 -39.02
N ASP A 173 18.91 -14.36 -37.80
CA ASP A 173 17.45 -14.35 -37.61
C ASP A 173 16.86 -12.97 -37.93
N GLU A 174 15.54 -12.92 -38.12
CA GLU A 174 14.80 -11.70 -38.48
C GLU A 174 15.00 -10.60 -37.42
N GLU A 175 15.09 -10.96 -36.15
CA GLU A 175 15.35 -10.01 -35.08
C GLU A 175 16.79 -9.46 -35.10
N ALA A 176 17.81 -10.28 -35.41
CA ALA A 176 19.17 -9.77 -35.60
C ALA A 176 19.23 -8.80 -36.78
N PHE A 177 18.64 -9.17 -37.91
CA PHE A 177 18.63 -8.35 -39.11
C PHE A 177 17.91 -7.01 -38.86
N GLY A 178 16.74 -7.03 -38.21
CA GLY A 178 15.99 -5.82 -37.87
C GLY A 178 16.72 -4.89 -36.88
N VAL A 179 17.41 -5.45 -35.87
CA VAL A 179 18.21 -4.65 -34.92
C VAL A 179 19.41 -4.00 -35.63
N LEU A 180 20.09 -4.76 -36.49
CA LEU A 180 21.29 -4.33 -37.18
C LEU A 180 21.01 -3.31 -38.30
N THR A 181 19.90 -3.46 -39.04
CA THR A 181 19.53 -2.55 -40.13
C THR A 181 18.72 -1.33 -39.69
N GLY A 182 18.31 -1.26 -38.41
CA GLY A 182 17.54 -0.15 -37.87
C GLY A 182 18.26 1.20 -37.78
N ASP A 183 19.61 1.21 -37.84
CA ASP A 183 20.41 2.43 -37.99
C ASP A 183 21.12 2.42 -39.36
N PRO A 184 20.88 3.42 -40.24
CA PRO A 184 21.49 3.51 -41.56
C PRO A 184 23.03 3.46 -41.56
N LYS A 185 23.69 3.93 -40.49
CA LYS A 185 25.16 3.87 -40.36
C LYS A 185 25.64 2.46 -40.11
N ILE A 186 24.91 1.70 -39.29
CA ILE A 186 25.24 0.31 -38.96
C ILE A 186 24.92 -0.59 -40.16
N ALA A 187 23.82 -0.33 -40.86
CA ALA A 187 23.50 -0.98 -42.13
C ALA A 187 24.63 -0.81 -43.16
N GLY A 188 25.09 0.42 -43.42
CA GLY A 188 26.18 0.66 -44.37
C GLY A 188 27.51 -0.01 -43.97
N LEU A 189 27.84 -0.05 -42.68
CA LEU A 189 29.01 -0.79 -42.18
C LEU A 189 28.87 -2.30 -42.38
N LEU A 190 27.65 -2.85 -42.28
CA LEU A 190 27.40 -4.27 -42.54
C LEU A 190 27.48 -4.61 -44.02
N ASP A 191 27.02 -3.73 -44.91
CA ASP A 191 27.20 -3.89 -46.35
C ASP A 191 28.70 -3.95 -46.71
N GLU A 192 29.53 -3.09 -46.12
CA GLU A 192 31.00 -3.14 -46.26
C GLU A 192 31.60 -4.46 -45.72
N VAL A 193 31.13 -4.95 -44.56
CA VAL A 193 31.57 -6.24 -43.99
C VAL A 193 31.15 -7.42 -44.87
N PHE A 194 29.94 -7.42 -45.43
CA PHE A 194 29.48 -8.47 -46.32
C PHE A 194 30.22 -8.44 -47.67
N ALA A 195 30.51 -7.26 -48.22
CA ALA A 195 31.36 -7.12 -49.41
C ALA A 195 32.78 -7.66 -49.16
N LEU A 196 33.37 -7.41 -47.97
CA LEU A 196 34.66 -7.98 -47.59
C LEU A 196 34.61 -9.51 -47.48
N ILE A 197 33.55 -10.06 -46.86
CA ILE A 197 33.32 -11.51 -46.78
C ILE A 197 33.16 -12.12 -48.18
N GLU A 198 32.44 -11.46 -49.09
CA GLU A 198 32.30 -11.90 -50.48
C GLU A 198 33.65 -11.93 -51.20
N VAL A 199 34.47 -10.88 -51.07
CA VAL A 199 35.83 -10.86 -51.63
C VAL A 199 36.67 -12.01 -51.09
N ILE A 200 36.63 -12.28 -49.78
CA ILE A 200 37.34 -13.40 -49.15
C ILE A 200 36.84 -14.75 -49.69
N ASN A 201 35.53 -14.91 -49.87
CA ASN A 201 34.94 -16.12 -50.46
C ASN A 201 35.30 -16.29 -51.94
N HIS A 202 35.69 -15.23 -52.65
CA HIS A 202 36.21 -15.30 -54.02
C HIS A 202 37.71 -15.56 -54.08
N LEU A 203 38.51 -15.01 -53.15
CA LEU A 203 39.94 -15.26 -53.05
C LEU A 203 40.24 -16.74 -52.77
N LYS A 204 41.02 -17.37 -53.65
CA LYS A 204 41.51 -18.75 -53.49
C LYS A 204 43.03 -18.70 -53.42
N LEU A 205 43.59 -19.10 -52.29
CA LEU A 205 45.02 -19.03 -51.99
C LEU A 205 45.73 -20.35 -52.31
N GLU A 206 45.05 -21.50 -52.23
CA GLU A 206 45.66 -22.82 -52.47
C GLU A 206 44.78 -23.75 -53.32
N GLU A 207 45.39 -24.71 -54.02
CA GLU A 207 44.67 -25.78 -54.73
C GLU A 207 44.16 -26.86 -53.75
N GLY A 208 43.11 -26.52 -52.99
CA GLY A 208 42.48 -27.43 -52.03
C GLY A 208 40.96 -27.31 -51.93
N GLN A 209 40.35 -28.13 -51.07
CA GLN A 209 39.01 -27.89 -50.57
C GLN A 209 39.04 -26.74 -49.54
N ARG A 210 38.04 -25.87 -49.56
CA ARG A 210 37.92 -24.75 -48.62
C ARG A 210 37.25 -25.19 -47.32
N ASP A 211 37.70 -24.63 -46.20
CA ASP A 211 36.98 -24.75 -44.94
C ASP A 211 35.67 -23.93 -45.01
N LEU A 212 34.55 -24.58 -44.66
CA LEU A 212 33.23 -23.95 -44.60
C LEU A 212 32.92 -23.51 -43.17
N TYR A 213 32.73 -22.21 -42.97
CA TYR A 213 32.35 -21.60 -41.69
C TYR A 213 30.97 -20.96 -41.80
N ALA A 214 30.12 -21.19 -40.80
CA ALA A 214 28.81 -20.55 -40.66
C ALA A 214 28.77 -19.73 -39.37
N ILE A 215 28.61 -18.41 -39.49
CA ILE A 215 28.40 -17.51 -38.35
C ILE A 215 26.89 -17.38 -38.14
N LEU A 216 26.42 -17.84 -36.99
CA LEU A 216 25.00 -17.78 -36.59
C LEU A 216 24.80 -16.59 -35.65
N LEU A 217 24.09 -15.56 -36.11
CA LEU A 217 23.73 -14.38 -35.33
C LEU A 217 22.25 -14.43 -34.96
N SER A 218 21.94 -14.25 -33.67
CA SER A 218 20.57 -14.15 -33.18
C SER A 218 20.34 -12.86 -32.42
N GLY A 219 19.24 -12.18 -32.75
CA GLY A 219 18.77 -10.97 -32.08
C GLY A 219 18.03 -11.26 -30.77
N LYS A 220 17.84 -12.54 -30.40
CA LYS A 220 17.19 -12.94 -29.15
C LYS A 220 18.22 -13.07 -28.03
N GLY A 221 18.13 -12.20 -27.03
CA GLY A 221 18.99 -12.22 -25.85
C GLY A 221 18.65 -13.38 -24.91
N LYS A 222 19.52 -13.59 -23.92
CA LYS A 222 19.31 -14.59 -22.87
C LYS A 222 17.98 -14.29 -22.15
N PRO A 223 17.05 -15.27 -22.03
CA PRO A 223 15.77 -15.04 -21.38
C PRO A 223 15.97 -14.66 -19.91
N TYR A 224 15.12 -13.78 -19.38
CA TYR A 224 15.05 -13.47 -17.96
C TYR A 224 13.65 -13.76 -17.43
N ILE A 225 13.54 -13.97 -16.12
CA ILE A 225 12.25 -14.15 -15.44
C ILE A 225 11.77 -12.76 -15.01
N ASP A 226 10.59 -12.35 -15.44
CA ASP A 226 9.88 -11.18 -14.91
C ASP A 226 8.77 -11.71 -14.00
N HIS A 227 8.90 -11.42 -12.71
CA HIS A 227 7.97 -11.82 -11.66
C HIS A 227 7.34 -10.57 -11.07
N GLN A 228 6.02 -10.51 -11.04
CA GLN A 228 5.27 -9.34 -10.60
C GLN A 228 4.26 -9.76 -9.55
N GLU A 229 4.33 -9.14 -8.38
CA GLU A 229 3.40 -9.35 -7.27
C GLU A 229 2.72 -8.03 -6.93
N SER A 230 1.40 -8.06 -6.79
CA SER A 230 0.61 -6.95 -6.28
C SER A 230 -0.25 -7.46 -5.13
N THR A 231 -0.13 -6.82 -3.97
CA THR A 231 -1.01 -7.04 -2.82
C THR A 231 -1.76 -5.77 -2.53
N THR A 232 -3.09 -5.85 -2.58
CA THR A 232 -3.99 -4.76 -2.17
C THR A 232 -4.76 -5.23 -0.95
N ALA A 233 -4.70 -4.48 0.16
CA ALA A 233 -5.47 -4.79 1.36
C ALA A 233 -6.30 -3.58 1.79
N ASN A 234 -7.62 -3.71 1.74
CA ASN A 234 -8.56 -2.73 2.26
C ASN A 234 -9.17 -3.30 3.54
N ILE A 235 -8.89 -2.65 4.67
CA ILE A 235 -9.34 -3.06 6.00
C ILE A 235 -10.18 -1.94 6.58
N GLU A 236 -11.49 -2.17 6.68
CA GLU A 236 -12.41 -1.28 7.36
C GLU A 236 -12.77 -1.87 8.73
N SER A 237 -12.58 -1.09 9.79
CA SER A 237 -12.98 -1.43 11.15
C SER A 237 -14.02 -0.43 11.63
N HIS A 238 -15.17 -0.96 12.05
CA HIS A 238 -16.26 -0.20 12.64
C HIS A 238 -16.41 -0.63 14.09
N THR A 239 -16.35 0.32 15.02
CA THR A 239 -16.65 0.07 16.44
C THR A 239 -17.69 1.08 16.89
N GLU A 240 -18.75 0.59 17.51
CA GLU A 240 -19.78 1.41 18.14
C GLU A 240 -19.79 1.13 19.64
N SER A 241 -19.68 2.18 20.45
CA SER A 241 -19.78 2.12 21.90
C SER A 241 -20.91 3.01 22.38
N VAL A 242 -21.97 2.39 22.91
CA VAL A 242 -23.11 3.10 23.50
C VAL A 242 -23.03 2.97 25.02
N SER A 243 -22.92 4.11 25.70
CA SER A 243 -22.96 4.21 27.16
C SER A 243 -24.25 4.91 27.58
N LEU A 244 -25.23 4.15 28.06
CA LEU A 244 -26.47 4.69 28.60
C LEU A 244 -26.33 4.85 30.11
N THR A 245 -26.42 6.10 30.59
CA THR A 245 -26.49 6.42 32.02
C THR A 245 -27.90 6.91 32.36
N ILE A 246 -28.61 6.14 33.16
CA ILE A 246 -29.95 6.51 33.65
C ILE A 246 -29.80 7.13 35.04
N LEU A 247 -30.08 8.42 35.14
CA LEU A 247 -30.14 9.14 36.40
C LEU A 247 -31.47 8.85 37.12
N PRO A 248 -31.49 8.79 38.46
CA PRO A 248 -32.73 8.65 39.23
C PRO A 248 -33.70 9.81 38.97
N PRO A 249 -34.99 9.66 39.32
CA PRO A 249 -35.96 10.76 39.23
C PRO A 249 -35.47 11.97 40.04
N ALA A 250 -35.76 13.18 39.56
CA ALA A 250 -35.63 14.35 40.42
C ALA A 250 -36.71 14.28 41.50
N GLU A 251 -36.35 14.46 42.78
CA GLU A 251 -37.34 14.44 43.87
C GLU A 251 -38.48 15.43 43.54
N PRO A 252 -39.75 14.99 43.53
CA PRO A 252 -40.85 15.92 43.40
C PRO A 252 -40.84 16.83 44.62
N LEU A 253 -40.70 18.14 44.37
CA LEU A 253 -40.82 19.18 45.40
C LEU A 253 -42.06 18.87 46.27
N PRO A 254 -41.91 18.81 47.60
CA PRO A 254 -42.97 18.29 48.46
C PRO A 254 -44.23 19.14 48.33
N ALA A 255 -45.31 18.51 47.87
CA ALA A 255 -46.64 19.11 47.83
C ALA A 255 -47.15 19.27 49.27
N GLY A 256 -46.78 20.37 49.92
CA GLY A 256 -46.93 20.52 51.37
C GLY A 256 -46.72 21.93 51.91
N GLU A 257 -47.13 22.97 51.18
CA GLU A 257 -47.15 24.33 51.71
C GLU A 257 -48.47 25.05 51.42
N ALA A 258 -49.39 24.98 52.38
CA ALA A 258 -50.60 25.79 52.46
C ALA A 258 -51.19 25.72 53.89
N PRO A 259 -51.79 26.79 54.44
CA PRO A 259 -51.58 28.22 54.19
C PRO A 259 -51.07 28.97 55.44
N LEU A 260 -50.60 30.22 55.27
CA LEU A 260 -50.40 31.13 56.41
C LEU A 260 -51.77 31.53 57.00
N PRO A 261 -51.93 31.55 58.34
CA PRO A 261 -53.21 31.88 58.98
C PRO A 261 -53.51 33.39 58.95
N GLU A 262 -54.79 33.73 58.87
CA GLU A 262 -55.30 35.10 59.03
C GLU A 262 -55.06 35.63 60.45
N PRO A 263 -54.69 36.91 60.63
CA PRO A 263 -54.90 37.63 61.89
C PRO A 263 -56.36 38.14 61.94
N GLN A 264 -57.14 37.67 62.91
CA GLN A 264 -58.52 38.10 63.08
C GLN A 264 -58.66 39.50 63.71
N GLU A 265 -59.57 40.26 63.11
CA GLU A 265 -60.58 41.12 63.73
C GLU A 265 -60.15 42.37 64.53
N SER A 266 -60.63 43.52 64.03
CA SER A 266 -61.05 44.63 64.89
C SER A 266 -62.31 45.27 64.30
N LYS A 267 -63.45 44.91 64.90
CA LYS A 267 -64.61 45.80 65.10
C LYS A 267 -64.16 47.15 65.69
N GLU A 268 -64.87 48.27 65.63
CA GLU A 268 -66.15 48.69 65.04
C GLU A 268 -66.02 50.24 64.82
N GLU A 269 -66.98 51.05 64.35
CA GLU A 269 -68.44 50.91 64.29
C GLU A 269 -69.03 51.47 62.96
N SER A 270 -70.00 52.39 63.01
CA SER A 270 -70.78 52.92 61.88
C SER A 270 -70.69 54.44 61.74
N LEU A 271 -70.82 54.96 60.50
CA LEU A 271 -71.92 55.86 60.06
C LEU A 271 -71.82 56.20 58.56
#